data_AF-A0AAD6MJ89-F1
#
_entry.id   AF-A0AAD6MJ89-F1
#
_cell.length_a   1.000
_cell.length_b   1.000
_cell.length_c   1.000
_cell.angle_alpha   90.00
_cell.angle_beta   90.00
_cell.angle_gamma   90.00
#
_symmetry.space_group_name_H-M   'P 1'
#
loop_
_entity.id
_entity.type
_entity.pdbx_description
1 polymer ?
#
loop_
_entity_poly.entity_id
_entity_poly.type
_entity_poly.pdbx_seq_one_letter_code
_entity_poly.pdbx_strand_id
1 'polypeptide(L)'
;MDYAFEFIVSNGGLHKEEDYPYLMEEGTCDVRKEEMEAVTITGYNDVPQDDEQSLLRALARQPLGVAMEASGRDSQFYIGGVFCGSCGASLGHGARAPTAAVGYGSSKGIDYVIVKEAT
;
A
#
# COMPACT_ATOMS: atom_id res chain seq x y z
N MET A 1 0.29 6.97 -3.48
CA MET A 1 0.79 5.92 -4.40
C MET A 1 0.40 6.29 -5.83
N ASP A 2 0.34 7.59 -6.13
CA ASP A 2 -0.66 8.06 -7.07
C ASP A 2 -0.13 7.95 -8.49
N TYR A 3 1.16 8.23 -8.68
CA TYR A 3 1.88 7.97 -9.93
C TYR A 3 1.78 6.52 -10.41
N ALA A 4 1.77 5.55 -9.49
CA ALA A 4 1.65 4.15 -9.88
C ALA A 4 0.23 3.85 -10.41
N PHE A 5 -0.81 4.36 -9.75
CA PHE A 5 -2.18 4.21 -10.24
C PHE A 5 -2.43 4.99 -11.53
N GLU A 6 -1.88 6.20 -11.65
CA GLU A 6 -1.93 7.01 -12.86
C GLU A 6 -1.31 6.25 -14.04
N PHE A 7 -0.14 5.64 -13.84
CA PHE A 7 0.50 4.80 -14.86
C PHE A 7 -0.41 3.65 -15.31
N ILE A 8 -1.06 2.93 -14.39
CA ILE A 8 -1.96 1.82 -14.74
C ILE A 8 -3.15 2.33 -15.59
N VAL A 9 -3.69 3.51 -15.28
CA VAL A 9 -4.77 4.14 -16.05
C VAL A 9 -4.29 4.54 -17.46
N SER A 10 -3.11 5.16 -17.56
CA SER A 10 -2.60 5.71 -18.83
C SER A 10 -1.98 4.66 -19.75
N ASN A 11 -1.39 3.60 -19.18
CA ASN A 11 -0.55 2.63 -19.89
C ASN A 11 -1.31 1.35 -20.29
N GLY A 12 -2.64 1.33 -20.19
CA GLY A 12 -3.44 0.18 -20.61
C GLY A 12 -3.46 -0.99 -19.61
N GLY A 13 -3.07 -0.75 -18.35
CA GLY A 13 -3.24 -1.69 -17.25
C GLY A 13 -1.94 -2.19 -16.62
N LEU A 14 -2.07 -3.25 -15.81
CA LEU A 14 -0.99 -3.94 -15.12
C LEU A 14 -1.03 -5.44 -15.41
N HIS A 15 0.11 -6.02 -15.77
CA HIS A 15 0.23 -7.45 -16.05
C HIS A 15 0.23 -8.31 -14.78
N LYS A 16 -0.05 -9.61 -14.94
CA LYS A 16 0.04 -10.58 -13.86
C LYS A 16 1.50 -10.84 -13.49
N GLU A 17 1.76 -11.20 -12.24
CA GLU A 17 3.11 -11.56 -11.75
C GLU A 17 3.73 -12.72 -12.56
N GLU A 18 2.89 -13.66 -13.00
CA GLU A 18 3.32 -14.81 -13.82
C GLU A 18 3.88 -14.36 -15.19
N ASP A 19 3.34 -13.27 -15.74
CA ASP A 19 3.70 -12.71 -17.03
C ASP A 19 4.90 -11.73 -16.91
N TYR A 20 4.96 -10.97 -15.80
CA TYR A 20 6.02 -10.01 -15.51
C TYR A 20 6.58 -10.18 -14.08
N PRO A 21 7.42 -11.22 -13.86
CA PRO A 21 7.88 -11.58 -12.51
C PRO A 21 8.85 -10.56 -11.93
N TYR A 22 8.80 -10.41 -10.61
CA TYR A 22 9.70 -9.54 -9.85
C TYR A 22 11.13 -10.07 -9.83
N LEU A 23 12.07 -9.28 -10.35
CA LEU A 23 13.49 -9.66 -10.48
C LEU A 23 14.39 -9.12 -9.37
N MET A 24 13.83 -8.37 -8.41
CA MET A 24 14.60 -7.74 -7.32
C MET A 24 15.65 -6.70 -7.80
N GLU A 25 15.59 -6.29 -9.07
CA GLU A 25 16.42 -5.25 -9.66
C GLU A 25 15.62 -4.41 -10.66
N GLU A 26 16.02 -3.14 -10.84
CA GLU A 26 15.43 -2.30 -11.86
C GLU A 26 15.98 -2.71 -13.23
N GLY A 27 15.10 -3.27 -14.07
CA GLY A 27 15.39 -3.61 -15.45
C GLY A 27 14.94 -2.54 -16.44
N THR A 28 15.10 -2.83 -17.73
CA THR A 28 14.46 -2.04 -18.78
C THR A 28 13.01 -2.51 -18.99
N CYS A 29 12.14 -1.60 -19.42
CA CYS A 29 10.76 -1.94 -19.77
C CYS A 29 10.74 -2.90 -20.98
N ASP A 30 10.21 -4.11 -20.80
CA ASP A 30 10.07 -5.08 -21.88
C ASP A 30 8.74 -4.88 -22.61
N VAL A 31 8.75 -3.98 -23.60
CA VAL A 31 7.57 -3.63 -24.42
C VAL A 31 6.92 -4.82 -25.11
N ARG A 32 7.64 -5.95 -25.30
CA ARG A 32 7.06 -7.16 -25.91
C ARG A 32 6.01 -7.82 -25.01
N LYS A 33 6.06 -7.53 -23.71
CA LYS A 33 5.08 -8.04 -22.74
C LYS A 33 3.80 -7.18 -22.69
N GLU A 34 3.76 -6.03 -23.35
CA GLU A 34 2.57 -5.16 -23.41
C GLU A 34 1.36 -5.84 -24.07
N GLU A 35 1.60 -6.81 -24.95
CA GLU A 35 0.52 -7.57 -25.61
C GLU A 35 -0.13 -8.64 -24.70
N MET A 36 0.43 -8.87 -23.49
CA MET A 36 -0.10 -9.83 -22.54
C MET A 36 -1.36 -9.30 -21.84
N GLU A 37 -2.13 -10.22 -21.24
CA GLU A 37 -3.34 -9.84 -20.51
C GLU A 37 -2.99 -8.86 -19.38
N ALA A 38 -3.73 -7.74 -19.32
CA ALA A 38 -3.54 -6.70 -18.34
C ALA A 38 -4.85 -6.39 -17.62
N VAL A 39 -4.75 -6.14 -16.31
CA VAL A 39 -5.85 -5.65 -15.49
C VAL A 39 -5.85 -4.13 -15.56
N THR A 40 -6.98 -3.55 -15.94
CA THR A 40 -7.15 -2.09 -16.04
C THR A 40 -7.95 -1.55 -14.88
N ILE A 41 -7.70 -0.28 -14.56
CA ILE A 41 -8.52 0.51 -13.64
C ILE A 41 -8.98 1.78 -14.36
N THR A 42 -10.15 2.28 -14.01
CA THR A 42 -10.70 3.50 -14.61
C THR A 42 -10.20 4.78 -13.94
N GLY A 43 -9.58 4.67 -12.77
CA GLY A 43 -9.08 5.80 -11.99
C GLY A 43 -8.71 5.41 -10.56
N TYR A 44 -8.27 6.41 -9.82
CA TYR A 44 -7.98 6.33 -8.38
C TYR A 44 -8.51 7.59 -7.70
N ASN A 45 -8.67 7.54 -6.38
CA ASN A 45 -9.10 8.67 -5.58
C ASN A 45 -8.36 8.68 -4.25
N ASP A 46 -8.04 9.87 -3.76
CA ASP A 46 -7.45 10.04 -2.45
C ASP A 46 -8.53 10.08 -1.37
N VAL A 47 -8.25 9.40 -0.26
CA VAL A 47 -9.01 9.57 0.96
C VAL A 47 -8.58 10.88 1.62
N PRO A 48 -9.51 11.68 2.19
CA PRO A 48 -9.14 12.88 2.95
C PRO A 48 -8.03 12.59 3.96
N GLN A 49 -6.98 13.40 3.93
CA GLN A 49 -5.84 13.25 4.83
C GLN A 49 -6.28 13.47 6.28
N ASP A 50 -5.68 12.70 7.20
CA ASP A 50 -5.88 12.82 8.65
C ASP A 50 -7.34 12.60 9.11
N ASP A 51 -8.16 11.93 8.28
CA ASP A 51 -9.53 11.52 8.62
C ASP A 51 -9.66 9.99 8.68
N GLU A 52 -9.51 9.46 9.89
CA GLU A 52 -9.61 8.02 10.17
C GLU A 52 -10.99 7.46 9.84
N GLN A 53 -12.08 8.22 10.00
CA GLN A 53 -13.41 7.72 9.66
C GLN A 53 -13.57 7.54 8.16
N SER A 54 -13.05 8.49 7.37
CA SER A 54 -13.03 8.37 5.92
C SER A 54 -12.16 7.20 5.46
N LEU A 55 -11.02 6.98 6.12
CA LEU A 55 -10.17 5.82 5.88
C LEU A 55 -10.92 4.51 6.14
N LEU A 56 -11.56 4.35 7.29
CA LEU A 56 -12.31 3.14 7.65
C LEU A 56 -13.49 2.89 6.69
N ARG A 57 -14.19 3.95 6.27
CA ARG A 57 -15.29 3.84 5.28
C ARG A 57 -14.79 3.36 3.92
N ALA A 58 -13.63 3.85 3.48
CA ALA A 58 -13.02 3.42 2.23
C ALA A 58 -12.48 1.98 2.34
N LEU A 59 -11.87 1.64 3.48
CA LEU A 59 -11.30 0.32 3.76
C LEU A 59 -12.38 -0.77 3.86
N ALA A 60 -13.58 -0.40 4.31
CA ALA A 60 -14.75 -1.30 4.32
C ALA A 60 -15.20 -1.71 2.90
N ARG A 61 -14.79 -0.99 1.85
CA ARG A 61 -15.18 -1.26 0.47
C ARG A 61 -14.09 -1.97 -0.32
N GLN A 62 -12.83 -1.60 -0.12
CA GLN A 62 -11.70 -2.15 -0.84
C GLN A 62 -10.39 -1.92 -0.07
N PRO A 63 -9.33 -2.70 -0.33
CA PRO A 63 -8.00 -2.40 0.17
C PRO A 63 -7.50 -1.02 -0.26
N LEU A 64 -6.72 -0.37 0.59
CA LEU A 64 -6.19 0.98 0.35
C LEU A 64 -4.67 0.98 0.37
N GLY A 65 -4.06 1.68 -0.59
CA GLY A 65 -2.64 2.01 -0.50
C GLY A 65 -2.43 3.11 0.54
N VAL A 66 -1.67 2.82 1.59
CA VAL A 66 -1.38 3.76 2.68
C VAL A 66 0.14 3.88 2.83
N ALA A 67 0.58 5.01 3.38
CA ALA A 67 1.98 5.23 3.71
C ALA A 67 2.13 5.25 5.22
N MET A 68 3.07 4.48 5.75
CA MET A 68 3.38 4.46 7.17
C MET A 68 4.87 4.61 7.43
N GLU A 69 5.22 5.12 8.60
CA GLU A 69 6.60 5.12 9.06
C GLU A 69 6.93 3.76 9.66
N ALA A 70 7.83 3.02 9.00
CA ALA A 70 8.27 1.69 9.41
C ALA A 70 9.76 1.64 9.79
N SER A 71 10.43 2.80 9.88
CA SER A 71 11.88 2.90 10.10
C SER A 71 12.29 2.73 11.57
N GLY A 72 11.36 2.83 12.51
CA GLY A 72 11.60 2.71 13.94
C GLY A 72 12.04 1.31 14.36
N ARG A 73 12.87 1.21 15.42
CA ARG A 73 13.30 -0.09 15.98
C ARG A 73 12.12 -0.95 16.42
N ASP A 74 11.09 -0.34 16.99
CA ASP A 74 9.90 -1.05 17.44
C ASP A 74 9.17 -1.74 16.27
N SER A 75 9.19 -1.13 15.08
CA SER A 75 8.61 -1.71 13.86
C SER A 75 9.46 -2.84 13.28
N GLN A 76 10.79 -2.69 13.29
CA GLN A 76 11.72 -3.72 12.77
C GLN A 76 11.62 -5.06 13.53
N PHE A 77 11.41 -5.00 14.84
CA PHE A 77 11.31 -6.19 15.70
C PHE A 77 9.88 -6.54 16.08
N TYR A 78 8.90 -5.98 15.38
CA TYR A 78 7.49 -6.30 15.60
C TYR A 78 7.19 -7.73 15.13
N ILE A 79 6.69 -8.57 16.04
CA ILE A 79 6.40 -10.00 15.76
C ILE A 79 4.90 -10.31 15.93
N GLY A 80 4.15 -9.48 16.65
CA GLY A 80 2.70 -9.67 16.78
C GLY A 80 2.02 -8.81 17.84
N GLY A 81 0.69 -8.86 17.83
CA GLY A 81 -0.17 -8.06 18.70
C GLY A 81 -0.86 -6.93 17.95
N VAL A 82 -1.14 -5.83 18.65
CA VAL A 82 -1.49 -4.56 18.04
C VAL A 82 -0.32 -3.63 18.28
N PHE A 83 0.27 -3.10 17.21
CA PHE A 83 1.37 -2.17 17.31
C PHE A 83 0.89 -0.83 17.88
N CYS A 84 1.49 -0.41 19.00
CA CYS A 84 1.21 0.87 19.67
C CYS A 84 2.53 1.55 20.09
N GLY A 85 3.61 1.31 19.34
CA GLY A 85 4.93 1.90 19.57
C GLY A 85 4.99 3.37 19.16
N SER A 86 6.11 4.02 19.44
CA SER A 86 6.31 5.41 19.00
C SER A 86 6.45 5.46 17.48
N CYS A 87 5.54 6.17 16.82
CA CYS A 87 5.68 6.58 15.42
C CYS A 87 5.90 8.10 15.36
N GLY A 88 6.77 8.55 14.46
CA GLY A 88 6.97 9.96 14.17
C GLY A 88 5.86 10.48 13.27
N ALA A 89 5.45 11.74 13.50
CA ALA A 89 4.53 12.46 12.62
C ALA A 89 5.26 13.20 11.48
N SER A 90 6.57 12.95 11.29
CA SER A 90 7.41 13.70 10.35
C SER A 90 7.17 13.25 8.92
N LEU A 91 6.16 13.85 8.29
CA LEU A 91 5.76 13.69 6.89
C LEU A 91 6.84 14.08 5.83
N GLY A 92 8.09 14.36 6.21
CA GLY A 92 9.11 14.89 5.30
C GLY A 92 10.48 14.21 5.29
N HIS A 93 10.83 13.37 6.27
CA HIS A 93 12.23 12.94 6.46
C HIS A 93 12.42 11.47 6.88
N GLY A 94 11.35 10.70 7.09
CA GLY A 94 11.42 9.27 7.37
C GLY A 94 11.22 8.43 6.10
N ALA A 95 11.92 7.30 6.01
CA ALA A 95 11.63 6.27 5.01
C ALA A 95 10.20 5.76 5.24
N ARG A 96 9.28 6.14 4.36
CA ARG A 96 7.91 5.64 4.34
C ARG A 96 7.88 4.31 3.60
N ALA A 97 7.27 3.32 4.21
CA ALA A 97 6.96 2.07 3.50
C ALA A 97 5.62 2.25 2.77
N PRO A 98 5.54 1.92 1.47
CA PRO A 98 4.25 1.75 0.80
C PRO A 98 3.61 0.46 1.30
N THR A 99 2.42 0.56 1.87
CA THR A 99 1.74 -0.58 2.48
C THR A 99 0.28 -0.66 2.04
N ALA A 100 -0.33 -1.83 2.17
CA ALA A 100 -1.73 -2.00 1.82
C ALA A 100 -2.56 -2.25 3.08
N ALA A 101 -3.45 -1.32 3.42
CA ALA A 101 -4.47 -1.57 4.43
C ALA A 101 -5.52 -2.53 3.84
N VAL A 102 -5.79 -3.64 4.53
CA VAL A 102 -6.68 -4.71 4.04
C VAL A 102 -7.88 -4.97 4.94
N GLY A 103 -7.92 -4.38 6.12
CA GLY A 103 -9.06 -4.51 7.04
C GLY A 103 -8.85 -3.78 8.35
N TYR A 104 -9.84 -3.82 9.22
CA TYR A 104 -9.80 -3.21 10.55
C TYR A 104 -10.61 -4.04 11.55
N GLY A 105 -10.36 -3.84 12.84
CA GLY A 105 -11.05 -4.56 13.90
C GLY A 105 -10.82 -3.94 15.27
N SER A 106 -11.37 -4.60 16.28
CA SER A 106 -11.20 -4.22 17.68
C SER A 106 -10.94 -5.46 18.52
N SER A 107 -9.95 -5.39 19.41
CA SER A 107 -9.60 -6.49 20.31
C SER A 107 -9.23 -5.96 21.68
N LYS A 108 -9.90 -6.48 22.72
CA LYS A 108 -9.69 -6.09 24.13
C LYS A 108 -9.77 -4.56 24.37
N GLY A 109 -10.63 -3.87 23.62
CA GLY A 109 -10.83 -2.42 23.72
C GLY A 109 -9.79 -1.57 22.98
N ILE A 110 -8.96 -2.19 22.13
CA ILE A 110 -7.99 -1.52 21.28
C ILE A 110 -8.43 -1.71 19.82
N ASP A 111 -8.67 -0.60 19.14
CA ASP A 111 -8.99 -0.58 17.71
C ASP A 111 -7.70 -0.65 16.89
N TYR A 112 -7.74 -1.36 15.77
CA TYR A 112 -6.58 -1.59 14.93
C TYR A 112 -6.93 -1.69 13.44
N VAL A 113 -5.96 -1.32 12.61
CA VAL A 113 -5.96 -1.54 11.16
C VAL A 113 -5.01 -2.69 10.84
N ILE A 114 -5.44 -3.59 9.95
CA ILE A 114 -4.65 -4.69 9.42
C ILE A 114 -3.94 -4.17 8.18
N VAL A 115 -2.61 -4.12 8.25
CA VAL A 115 -1.75 -3.67 7.16
C VAL A 115 -0.96 -4.87 6.62
N LYS A 116 -0.92 -4.99 5.30
CA LYS A 116 -0.07 -5.92 4.56
C LYS A 116 1.20 -5.18 4.15
N GLU A 117 2.32 -5.61 4.70
CA GLU A 117 3.68 -5.21 4.30
C GLU A 117 4.15 -6.03 3.10
N ALA A 118 5.09 -5.48 2.33
CA ALA A 118 5.80 -6.23 1.29
C ALA A 118 6.95 -7.02 1.92
N THR A 119 6.93 -8.34 1.76
CA THR A 119 8.04 -9.27 2.07
C THR A 119 8.94 -9.48 0.87
#